data_AF-A0A2D8XME1-F1
#
_entry.id   AF-A0A2D8XME1-F1
#
_cell.length_a   1.000
_cell.length_b   1.000
_cell.length_c   1.000
_cell.angle_alpha   90.00
_cell.angle_beta   90.00
_cell.angle_gamma   90.00
#
_symmetry.space_group_name_H-M   'P 1'
#
loop_
_entity.id
_entity.type
_entity.pdbx_description
1 polymer ?
#
loop_
_entity_poly.entity_id
_entity_poly.type
_entity_poly.pdbx_seq_one_letter_code
_entity_poly.pdbx_strand_id
1 'polypeptide(L)'
;MFVIAKKIFDYEKNKSDFDVVDKKIREDKRTLQVNKNGNLDKTLPTYKELKTAIKNEMNPKKFIVSFLMFKLTCRNQDIALSDVHFKPKENYDENRNHLIVDGNKVIFIRNRYKTVKQYGQKKNVINVLKFTNMIKKFLGDAEKKALFSQRSGKEITGSSVASYLKKFIVLGLTEGQIVKIVLKRADESGSYNMLRNISNNRGTSISVLLSEYDVSNVKPPSTEITQEQTQDVKQEVEVES
;
A
#
# COMPACT_ATOMS: atom_id res chain seq x y z
N MET A 1 -9.92 19.23 1.67
CA MET A 1 -8.64 19.25 0.94
C MET A 1 -7.64 18.63 1.85
N PHE A 2 -6.67 17.91 1.31
CA PHE A 2 -5.54 17.46 2.09
C PHE A 2 -4.90 18.67 2.80
N VAL A 3 -4.73 18.60 4.11
CA VAL A 3 -3.96 19.53 4.95
C VAL A 3 -2.59 19.83 4.33
N ILE A 4 -1.98 18.84 3.68
CA ILE A 4 -0.72 19.02 2.93
C ILE A 4 -0.86 20.05 1.80
N ALA A 5 -1.95 20.03 1.04
CA ALA A 5 -2.17 20.98 -0.06
C ALA A 5 -2.36 22.41 0.47
N LYS A 6 -2.97 22.56 1.65
CA LYS A 6 -3.10 23.84 2.38
C LYS A 6 -1.77 24.34 2.97
N LYS A 7 -0.75 23.50 3.15
CA LYS A 7 0.57 23.95 3.62
C LYS A 7 1.55 24.29 2.48
N ILE A 8 1.36 23.68 1.31
CA ILE A 8 2.23 23.87 0.13
C ILE A 8 1.84 25.12 -0.65
N PHE A 9 0.55 25.46 -0.70
CA PHE A 9 0.06 26.71 -1.26
C PHE A 9 -0.17 27.70 -0.12
N ASP A 10 0.22 28.97 -0.33
CA ASP A 10 0.21 30.08 0.62
C ASP A 10 -1.20 30.38 1.17
N TYR A 11 -1.68 29.51 2.05
CA TYR A 11 -3.09 29.35 2.41
C TYR A 11 -3.66 30.54 3.17
N GLU A 12 -2.81 31.28 3.88
CA GLU A 12 -3.25 32.48 4.60
C GLU A 12 -3.72 33.60 3.66
N LYS A 13 -3.13 33.72 2.46
CA LYS A 13 -3.50 34.77 1.50
C LYS A 13 -4.78 34.49 0.72
N ASN A 14 -5.20 33.23 0.58
CA ASN A 14 -6.30 32.82 -0.33
C ASN A 14 -7.31 31.87 0.34
N LYS A 15 -7.41 31.93 1.67
CA LYS A 15 -8.17 30.99 2.51
C LYS A 15 -9.63 30.82 2.05
N SER A 16 -10.32 31.91 1.72
CA SER A 16 -11.72 31.89 1.27
C SER A 16 -11.91 31.10 -0.03
N ASP A 17 -11.03 31.35 -1.00
CA ASP A 17 -11.16 30.80 -2.34
C ASP A 17 -10.78 29.32 -2.34
N PHE A 18 -9.76 28.96 -1.56
CA PHE A 18 -9.42 27.58 -1.31
C PHE A 18 -10.53 26.82 -0.60
N ASP A 19 -11.21 27.42 0.39
CA ASP A 19 -12.31 26.74 1.10
C ASP A 19 -13.55 26.55 0.22
N VAL A 20 -13.85 27.49 -0.68
CA VAL A 20 -14.94 27.38 -1.67
C VAL A 20 -14.63 26.30 -2.71
N VAL A 21 -13.44 26.33 -3.30
CA VAL A 21 -12.99 25.32 -4.27
C VAL A 21 -12.94 23.94 -3.62
N ASP A 22 -12.46 23.85 -2.38
CA ASP A 22 -12.38 22.60 -1.65
C ASP A 22 -13.75 22.03 -1.25
N LYS A 23 -14.72 22.89 -0.93
CA LYS A 23 -16.10 22.48 -0.70
C LYS A 23 -16.69 21.88 -1.99
N LYS A 24 -16.51 22.57 -3.12
CA LYS A 24 -17.01 22.11 -4.42
C LYS A 24 -16.36 20.80 -4.89
N ILE A 25 -15.04 20.67 -4.74
CA ILE A 25 -14.31 19.42 -5.04
C ILE A 25 -14.81 18.26 -4.16
N ARG A 26 -15.10 18.51 -2.87
CA ARG A 26 -15.65 17.50 -1.97
C ARG A 26 -17.06 17.09 -2.38
N GLU A 27 -17.91 18.03 -2.76
CA GLU A 27 -19.28 17.78 -3.22
C GLU A 27 -19.31 17.00 -4.54
N ASP A 28 -18.49 17.38 -5.53
CA ASP A 28 -18.39 16.70 -6.82
C ASP A 28 -17.85 15.28 -6.67
N LYS A 29 -16.80 15.10 -5.84
CA LYS A 29 -16.26 13.77 -5.53
C LYS A 29 -17.24 12.90 -4.78
N ARG A 30 -17.97 13.46 -3.81
CA ARG A 30 -18.99 12.72 -3.04
C ARG A 30 -20.10 12.26 -3.97
N THR A 31 -20.57 13.12 -4.87
CA THR A 31 -21.57 12.79 -5.89
C THR A 31 -21.10 11.66 -6.80
N LEU A 32 -19.87 11.73 -7.31
CA LEU A 32 -19.26 10.66 -8.11
C LEU A 32 -19.06 9.35 -7.34
N GLN A 33 -18.72 9.40 -6.05
CA GLN A 33 -18.52 8.21 -5.22
C GLN A 33 -19.83 7.57 -4.79
N VAL A 34 -20.86 8.36 -4.45
CA VAL A 34 -22.21 7.88 -4.12
C VAL A 34 -22.83 7.20 -5.34
N ASN A 35 -22.67 7.78 -6.54
CA ASN A 35 -23.12 7.17 -7.78
C ASN A 35 -22.38 5.85 -8.11
N LYS A 36 -21.13 5.67 -7.65
CA LYS A 36 -20.34 4.43 -7.85
C LYS A 36 -20.54 3.34 -6.78
N ASN A 37 -20.82 3.71 -5.52
CA ASN A 37 -20.61 2.83 -4.36
C ASN A 37 -21.83 2.68 -3.42
N GLY A 38 -23.07 2.81 -3.93
CA GLY A 38 -24.33 2.66 -3.17
C GLY A 38 -24.19 2.08 -1.75
N ASN A 39 -24.32 2.96 -0.74
CA ASN A 39 -24.20 2.73 0.71
C ASN A 39 -22.77 2.57 1.28
N LEU A 40 -22.15 3.70 1.66
CA LEU A 40 -20.88 3.78 2.39
C LEU A 40 -21.10 4.00 3.90
N ASP A 41 -21.65 3.01 4.61
CA ASP A 41 -21.91 3.10 6.07
C ASP A 41 -20.95 2.30 6.96
N LYS A 42 -19.75 1.98 6.47
CA LYS A 42 -18.68 1.42 7.32
C LYS A 42 -17.52 2.40 7.45
N THR A 43 -17.43 3.05 8.61
CA THR A 43 -16.26 3.84 9.01
C THR A 43 -15.00 2.97 8.99
N LEU A 44 -13.96 3.43 8.30
CA LEU A 44 -12.69 2.71 8.19
C LEU A 44 -11.88 2.79 9.49
N PRO A 45 -11.13 1.74 9.86
CA PRO A 45 -10.26 1.79 11.03
C PRO A 45 -9.16 2.85 10.86
N THR A 46 -8.66 3.34 11.98
CA THR A 46 -7.52 4.25 12.05
C THR A 46 -6.23 3.57 11.57
N TYR A 47 -5.22 4.39 11.23
CA TYR A 47 -3.88 3.89 10.90
C TYR A 47 -3.29 3.05 12.04
N LYS A 48 -3.53 3.43 13.30
CA LYS A 48 -3.06 2.72 14.49
C LYS A 48 -3.74 1.37 14.65
N GLU A 49 -5.06 1.29 14.49
CA GLU A 49 -5.81 0.03 14.54
C GLU A 49 -5.34 -0.93 13.44
N LEU A 50 -5.17 -0.44 12.20
CA LEU A 50 -4.64 -1.25 11.10
C LEU A 50 -3.21 -1.73 11.38
N LYS A 51 -2.32 -0.84 11.83
CA LYS A 51 -0.93 -1.18 12.23
C LYS A 51 -0.92 -2.27 13.30
N THR A 52 -1.77 -2.16 14.31
CA THR A 52 -1.89 -3.14 15.40
C THR A 52 -2.44 -4.48 14.90
N ALA A 53 -3.49 -4.46 14.07
CA ALA A 53 -4.05 -5.69 13.49
C ALA A 53 -3.00 -6.45 12.65
N ILE A 54 -2.20 -5.74 11.85
CA ILE A 54 -1.08 -6.35 11.10
C ILE A 54 -0.01 -6.86 12.07
N LYS A 55 0.38 -6.05 13.06
CA LYS A 55 1.38 -6.44 14.05
C LYS A 55 0.99 -7.71 14.81
N ASN A 56 -0.29 -7.94 15.06
CA ASN A 56 -0.77 -9.11 15.81
C ASN A 56 -1.12 -10.31 14.93
N GLU A 57 -1.10 -10.17 13.60
CA GLU A 57 -1.39 -11.28 12.70
C GLU A 57 -0.29 -12.36 12.77
N MET A 58 -0.74 -13.61 12.84
CA MET A 58 0.10 -14.80 13.06
C MET A 58 0.09 -15.76 11.86
N ASN A 59 -0.94 -15.66 11.00
CA ASN A 59 -0.94 -16.37 9.73
C ASN A 59 0.10 -15.74 8.80
N PRO A 60 1.15 -16.47 8.38
CA PRO A 60 2.25 -15.89 7.61
C PRO A 60 1.79 -15.20 6.33
N LYS A 61 0.91 -15.87 5.58
CA LYS A 61 0.41 -15.40 4.30
C LYS A 61 -0.39 -14.11 4.44
N LYS A 62 -1.31 -14.07 5.41
CA LYS A 62 -2.14 -12.89 5.70
C LYS A 62 -1.31 -11.72 6.23
N PHE A 63 -0.31 -12.00 7.07
CA PHE A 63 0.64 -10.99 7.53
C PHE A 63 1.42 -10.37 6.36
N ILE A 64 2.03 -11.21 5.51
CA ILE A 64 2.84 -10.77 4.36
C ILE A 64 2.01 -9.86 3.44
N VAL A 65 0.82 -10.32 3.04
CA VAL A 65 -0.08 -9.58 2.14
C VAL A 65 -0.48 -8.24 2.77
N SER A 66 -0.95 -8.26 4.02
CA SER A 66 -1.38 -7.05 4.72
C SER A 66 -0.22 -6.07 4.92
N PHE A 67 0.98 -6.56 5.22
CA PHE A 67 2.17 -5.74 5.38
C PHE A 67 2.55 -5.05 4.06
N LEU A 68 2.61 -5.79 2.94
CA LEU A 68 2.96 -5.22 1.64
C LEU A 68 1.95 -4.14 1.20
N MET A 69 0.65 -4.38 1.39
CA MET A 69 -0.38 -3.38 1.10
C MET A 69 -0.30 -2.15 2.02
N PHE A 70 0.03 -2.35 3.30
CA PHE A 70 0.04 -1.25 4.26
C PHE A 70 1.32 -0.41 4.19
N LYS A 71 2.49 -1.05 4.12
CA LYS A 71 3.79 -0.37 4.16
C LYS A 71 4.28 0.07 2.80
N LEU A 72 4.05 -0.74 1.77
CA LEU A 72 4.47 -0.44 0.41
C LEU A 72 3.31 -0.03 -0.50
N THR A 73 2.07 0.06 0.02
CA THR A 73 0.90 0.52 -0.76
C THR A 73 0.71 -0.23 -2.09
N CYS A 74 1.16 -1.49 -2.11
CA CYS A 74 1.11 -2.38 -3.26
C CYS A 74 -0.33 -2.63 -3.71
N ARG A 75 -0.51 -2.81 -5.02
CA ARG A 75 -1.79 -3.23 -5.58
C ARG A 75 -1.99 -4.73 -5.43
N ASN A 76 -3.23 -5.17 -5.57
CA ASN A 76 -3.60 -6.58 -5.60
C ASN A 76 -2.77 -7.37 -6.63
N GLN A 77 -2.60 -6.83 -7.84
CA GLN A 77 -1.81 -7.47 -8.90
C GLN A 77 -0.33 -7.61 -8.53
N ASP A 78 0.24 -6.58 -7.90
CA ASP A 78 1.64 -6.57 -7.47
C ASP A 78 1.94 -7.74 -6.52
N ILE A 79 0.96 -8.19 -5.73
CA ILE A 79 1.11 -9.25 -4.73
C ILE A 79 0.67 -10.61 -5.29
N ALA A 80 -0.37 -10.65 -6.13
CA ALA A 80 -0.92 -11.87 -6.71
C ALA A 80 0.12 -12.65 -7.54
N LEU A 81 1.03 -11.93 -8.19
CA LEU A 81 2.05 -12.50 -9.07
C LEU A 81 3.41 -12.74 -8.39
N SER A 82 3.46 -12.71 -7.05
CA SER A 82 4.71 -12.85 -6.31
C SER A 82 5.14 -14.29 -6.05
N ASP A 83 6.39 -14.59 -6.37
CA ASP A 83 7.13 -15.75 -5.89
C ASP A 83 7.95 -15.39 -4.66
N VAL A 84 8.11 -16.34 -3.74
CA VAL A 84 8.92 -16.22 -2.54
C VAL A 84 10.12 -17.15 -2.67
N HIS A 85 11.32 -16.62 -2.40
CA HIS A 85 12.60 -17.33 -2.53
C HIS A 85 13.36 -17.31 -1.21
N PHE A 86 13.92 -18.45 -0.83
CA PHE A 86 14.67 -18.61 0.42
C PHE A 86 16.07 -17.94 0.40
N LYS A 87 16.64 -17.73 -0.78
CA LYS A 87 17.95 -17.10 -0.97
C LYS A 87 18.00 -16.36 -2.32
N PRO A 88 18.95 -15.43 -2.50
CA PRO A 88 19.17 -14.81 -3.80
C PRO A 88 19.59 -15.82 -4.88
N LYS A 89 19.26 -15.50 -6.13
CA LYS A 89 19.61 -16.23 -7.35
C LYS A 89 20.09 -15.24 -8.41
N GLU A 90 20.83 -15.73 -9.39
CA GLU A 90 21.36 -14.91 -10.50
C GLU A 90 20.24 -14.36 -11.39
N ASN A 91 19.26 -15.21 -11.73
CA ASN A 91 18.17 -14.86 -12.63
C ASN A 91 16.81 -15.15 -11.99
N TYR A 92 15.86 -14.24 -12.22
CA TYR A 92 14.47 -14.39 -11.81
C TYR A 92 13.53 -14.21 -13.00
N ASP A 93 12.34 -14.79 -12.90
CA ASP A 93 11.31 -14.68 -13.95
C ASP A 93 10.78 -13.25 -14.05
N GLU A 94 11.13 -12.55 -15.12
CA GLU A 94 10.68 -11.17 -15.41
C GLU A 94 9.14 -11.06 -15.53
N ASN A 95 8.44 -12.17 -15.69
CA ASN A 95 6.98 -12.21 -15.71
C ASN A 95 6.36 -12.32 -14.31
N ARG A 96 7.17 -12.27 -13.26
CA ARG A 96 6.71 -12.36 -11.87
C ARG A 96 7.34 -11.31 -10.98
N ASN A 97 6.75 -11.17 -9.80
CA ASN A 97 7.32 -10.39 -8.71
C ASN A 97 8.05 -11.34 -7.75
N HIS A 98 9.02 -10.86 -6.99
CA HIS A 98 9.89 -11.71 -6.18
C HIS A 98 10.14 -11.14 -4.81
N LEU A 99 9.79 -11.92 -3.78
CA LEU A 99 10.20 -11.70 -2.39
C LEU A 99 11.38 -12.61 -2.11
N ILE A 100 12.56 -12.03 -1.93
CA ILE A 100 13.82 -12.75 -1.80
C ILE A 100 14.35 -12.55 -0.40
N VAL A 101 14.50 -13.64 0.36
CA VAL A 101 15.20 -13.59 1.65
C VAL A 101 16.68 -13.38 1.39
N ASP A 102 17.25 -12.34 1.99
CA ASP A 102 18.68 -12.02 1.94
C ASP A 102 19.15 -11.79 3.39
N GLY A 103 19.60 -12.86 4.04
CA GLY A 103 19.96 -12.87 5.46
C GLY A 103 18.78 -12.51 6.38
N ASN A 104 18.83 -11.29 6.94
CA ASN A 104 17.83 -10.74 7.87
C ASN A 104 16.84 -9.76 7.23
N LYS A 105 17.01 -9.45 5.94
CA LYS A 105 16.12 -8.58 5.16
C LYS A 105 15.42 -9.38 4.06
N VAL A 106 14.38 -8.79 3.50
CA VAL A 106 13.69 -9.31 2.31
C VAL A 106 13.73 -8.27 1.21
N ILE A 107 14.21 -8.65 0.04
CA ILE A 107 14.20 -7.79 -1.15
C ILE A 107 12.92 -8.10 -1.92
N PHE A 108 12.10 -7.08 -2.16
CA PHE A 108 10.91 -7.20 -2.98
C PHE A 108 11.15 -6.55 -4.35
N ILE A 109 11.25 -7.38 -5.38
CA ILE A 109 11.39 -6.97 -6.78
C ILE A 109 10.03 -7.08 -7.46
N ARG A 110 9.62 -6.03 -8.18
CA ARG A 110 8.36 -5.98 -8.91
C ARG A 110 8.60 -5.70 -10.38
N ASN A 111 8.50 -6.77 -11.18
CA ASN A 111 8.60 -6.73 -12.65
C ASN A 111 7.22 -6.65 -13.32
N ARG A 112 6.17 -7.16 -12.65
CA ARG A 112 4.79 -7.11 -13.16
C ARG A 112 3.89 -6.31 -12.24
N TYR A 113 3.54 -5.11 -12.69
CA TYR A 113 2.54 -4.25 -12.08
C TYR A 113 1.92 -3.31 -13.12
N LYS A 114 0.79 -2.69 -12.77
CA LYS A 114 -0.06 -1.90 -13.68
C LYS A 114 0.70 -0.87 -14.54
N THR A 115 1.73 -0.25 -13.99
CA THR A 115 2.44 0.88 -14.59
C THR A 115 3.92 0.62 -14.81
N VAL A 116 4.34 -0.65 -14.92
CA VAL A 116 5.74 -1.03 -15.15
C VAL A 116 6.36 -0.35 -16.36
N LYS A 117 5.60 -0.21 -17.46
CA LYS A 117 6.06 0.46 -18.68
C LYS A 117 6.49 1.92 -18.45
N GLN A 118 5.89 2.58 -17.47
CA GLN A 118 6.16 3.99 -17.17
C GLN A 118 7.24 4.17 -16.08
N TYR A 119 7.28 3.27 -15.09
CA TYR A 119 8.09 3.46 -13.89
C TYR A 119 9.20 2.41 -13.70
N GLY A 120 9.43 1.54 -14.70
CA GLY A 120 10.49 0.52 -14.68
C GLY A 120 10.28 -0.56 -13.63
N GLN A 121 11.31 -1.36 -13.35
CA GLN A 121 11.29 -2.30 -12.23
C GLN A 121 11.26 -1.54 -10.90
N LYS A 122 10.53 -2.06 -9.89
CA LYS A 122 10.61 -1.52 -8.52
C LYS A 122 11.32 -2.50 -7.59
N LYS A 123 12.26 -1.98 -6.81
CA LYS A 123 12.99 -2.73 -5.78
C LYS A 123 12.75 -2.08 -4.42
N ASN A 124 12.34 -2.87 -3.44
CA ASN A 124 12.17 -2.42 -2.05
C ASN A 124 12.91 -3.34 -1.10
N VAL A 125 13.75 -2.78 -0.23
CA VAL A 125 14.45 -3.54 0.81
C VAL A 125 13.69 -3.47 2.12
N ILE A 126 13.14 -4.60 2.57
CA ILE A 126 12.34 -4.71 3.79
C ILE A 126 13.23 -5.24 4.91
N ASN A 127 13.70 -4.34 5.77
CA ASN A 127 14.49 -4.68 6.96
C ASN A 127 13.60 -4.73 8.21
N VAL A 128 12.69 -5.72 8.25
CA VAL A 128 11.78 -5.94 9.37
C VAL A 128 11.85 -7.40 9.79
N LEU A 129 12.47 -7.67 10.95
CA LEU A 129 12.71 -9.03 11.44
C LEU A 129 11.44 -9.89 11.45
N LYS A 130 10.32 -9.34 11.93
CA LYS A 130 9.04 -10.07 11.91
C LYS A 130 8.59 -10.43 10.48
N PHE A 131 8.80 -9.54 9.51
CA PHE A 131 8.47 -9.82 8.12
C PHE A 131 9.34 -10.91 7.54
N THR A 132 10.65 -10.84 7.76
CA THR A 132 11.61 -11.89 7.37
C THR A 132 11.24 -13.24 7.99
N ASN A 133 10.88 -13.27 9.27
CA ASN A 133 10.47 -14.51 9.96
C ASN A 133 9.16 -15.06 9.41
N MET A 134 8.18 -14.21 9.08
CA MET A 134 6.93 -14.64 8.45
C MET A 134 7.14 -15.18 7.03
N ILE A 135 8.07 -14.60 6.26
CA ILE A 135 8.46 -15.11 4.94
C ILE A 135 9.11 -16.50 5.08
N LYS A 136 10.09 -16.66 5.98
CA LYS A 136 10.73 -17.96 6.26
C LYS A 136 9.71 -19.00 6.71
N LYS A 137 8.77 -18.64 7.61
CA LYS A 137 7.69 -19.52 8.04
C LYS A 137 6.72 -19.90 6.92
N PHE A 138 6.47 -19.01 5.96
CA PHE A 138 5.63 -19.30 4.79
C PHE A 138 6.30 -20.29 3.82
N LEU A 139 7.61 -20.15 3.63
CA LEU A 139 8.43 -21.05 2.81
C LEU A 139 8.52 -22.46 3.44
N GLY A 140 8.73 -22.54 4.75
CA GLY A 140 9.10 -23.81 5.40
C GLY A 140 10.43 -24.28 4.83
N ASP A 141 10.52 -25.55 4.44
CA ASP A 141 11.73 -26.14 3.86
C ASP A 141 11.84 -25.94 2.33
N ALA A 142 10.87 -25.28 1.70
CA ALA A 142 10.87 -25.06 0.26
C ALA A 142 11.84 -23.95 -0.15
N GLU A 143 12.68 -24.19 -1.16
CA GLU A 143 13.56 -23.16 -1.71
C GLU A 143 12.79 -22.01 -2.40
N LYS A 144 11.66 -22.35 -3.03
CA LYS A 144 10.80 -21.42 -3.76
C LYS A 144 9.34 -21.81 -3.59
N LYS A 145 8.47 -20.81 -3.41
CA LYS A 145 7.02 -21.00 -3.34
C LYS A 145 6.27 -19.81 -3.91
N ALA A 146 5.30 -20.05 -4.78
CA ALA A 146 4.38 -19.01 -5.20
C ALA A 146 3.60 -18.49 -3.99
N LEU A 147 3.55 -17.17 -3.79
CA LEU A 147 2.73 -16.59 -2.72
C LEU A 147 1.28 -16.98 -2.94
N PHE A 148 0.80 -17.00 -4.17
CA PHE A 148 -0.52 -17.48 -4.52
C PHE A 148 -0.49 -18.43 -5.70
N SER A 149 -1.21 -19.54 -5.57
CA SER A 149 -1.47 -20.50 -6.64
C SER A 149 -2.94 -20.89 -6.59
N GLN A 150 -3.54 -21.12 -7.76
CA GLN A 150 -4.84 -21.79 -7.84
C GLN A 150 -4.69 -23.26 -7.43
N ARG A 151 -5.82 -23.91 -7.09
CA ARG A 151 -5.86 -25.37 -6.82
C ARG A 151 -5.39 -26.20 -8.03
N SER A 152 -5.49 -25.62 -9.23
CA SER A 152 -5.00 -26.15 -10.52
C SER A 152 -3.52 -25.87 -10.79
N GLY A 153 -2.82 -25.17 -9.89
CA GLY A 153 -1.43 -24.71 -10.10
C GLY A 153 -1.30 -23.45 -10.97
N LYS A 154 -2.38 -22.96 -11.59
CA LYS A 154 -2.36 -21.76 -12.45
C LYS A 154 -2.32 -20.45 -11.65
N GLU A 155 -1.91 -19.37 -12.32
CA GLU A 155 -1.90 -18.01 -11.75
C GLU A 155 -3.32 -17.49 -11.46
N ILE A 156 -3.44 -16.58 -10.49
CA ILE A 156 -4.68 -15.87 -10.21
C ILE A 156 -4.70 -14.62 -11.10
N THR A 157 -5.56 -14.61 -12.12
CA THR A 157 -5.69 -13.49 -13.07
C THR A 157 -7.07 -12.81 -12.97
N GLY A 158 -7.12 -11.57 -13.44
CA GLY A 158 -8.37 -10.82 -13.66
C GLY A 158 -9.12 -10.34 -12.40
N SER A 159 -10.44 -10.19 -12.55
CA SER A 159 -11.36 -9.69 -11.53
C SER A 159 -11.44 -10.55 -10.26
N SER A 160 -11.03 -11.83 -10.36
CA SER A 160 -11.00 -12.77 -9.22
C SER A 160 -9.95 -12.43 -8.16
N VAL A 161 -8.90 -11.69 -8.54
CA VAL A 161 -7.74 -11.39 -7.68
C VAL A 161 -8.17 -10.60 -6.44
N ALA A 162 -9.01 -9.57 -6.61
CA ALA A 162 -9.42 -8.71 -5.50
C ALA A 162 -10.22 -9.47 -4.43
N SER A 163 -11.22 -10.23 -4.84
CA SER A 163 -12.04 -11.07 -3.94
C SER A 163 -11.21 -12.15 -3.27
N TYR A 164 -10.27 -12.76 -4.01
CA TYR A 164 -9.40 -13.78 -3.47
C TYR A 164 -8.40 -13.22 -2.45
N LEU A 165 -7.79 -12.06 -2.71
CA LEU A 165 -6.80 -11.45 -1.82
C LEU A 165 -7.43 -10.90 -0.55
N LYS A 166 -8.70 -10.45 -0.60
CA LYS A 166 -9.42 -9.88 0.55
C LYS A 166 -9.36 -10.74 1.81
N LYS A 167 -9.40 -12.07 1.69
CA LYS A 167 -9.31 -12.99 2.84
C LYS A 167 -7.94 -13.03 3.52
N PHE A 168 -6.90 -12.56 2.81
CA PHE A 168 -5.54 -12.42 3.31
C PHE A 168 -5.20 -10.99 3.70
N ILE A 169 -6.21 -10.12 3.80
CA ILE A 169 -6.08 -8.77 4.33
C ILE A 169 -6.73 -8.74 5.71
N VAL A 170 -6.01 -8.20 6.71
CA VAL A 170 -6.57 -8.01 8.06
C VAL A 170 -7.81 -7.12 8.03
N LEU A 171 -8.72 -7.34 8.99
CA LEU A 171 -9.97 -6.58 9.14
C LEU A 171 -10.91 -6.64 7.91
N GLY A 172 -10.67 -7.55 6.96
CA GLY A 172 -11.48 -7.71 5.76
C GLY A 172 -11.48 -6.49 4.84
N LEU A 173 -10.44 -5.66 4.92
CA LEU A 173 -10.31 -4.45 4.12
C LEU A 173 -10.02 -4.77 2.66
N THR A 174 -10.36 -3.84 1.79
CA THR A 174 -9.94 -3.82 0.38
C THR A 174 -8.66 -2.99 0.22
N GLU A 175 -7.95 -3.20 -0.89
CA GLU A 175 -6.77 -2.39 -1.27
C GLU A 175 -7.07 -0.89 -1.21
N GLY A 176 -8.19 -0.45 -1.79
CA GLY A 176 -8.58 0.96 -1.80
C GLY A 176 -8.83 1.52 -0.40
N GLN A 177 -9.40 0.72 0.51
CA GLN A 177 -9.60 1.13 1.90
C GLN A 177 -8.27 1.28 2.65
N ILE A 178 -7.30 0.38 2.45
CA ILE A 178 -5.96 0.53 3.03
C ILE A 178 -5.28 1.80 2.53
N VAL A 179 -5.34 2.08 1.23
CA VAL A 179 -4.76 3.30 0.65
C VAL A 179 -5.38 4.55 1.26
N LYS A 180 -6.71 4.58 1.47
CA LYS A 180 -7.39 5.70 2.16
C LYS A 180 -6.85 5.90 3.58
N ILE A 181 -6.66 4.82 4.34
CA ILE A 181 -6.13 4.90 5.72
C ILE A 181 -4.69 5.45 5.73
N VAL A 182 -3.85 5.00 4.80
CA VAL A 182 -2.45 5.47 4.71
C VAL A 182 -2.37 6.92 4.23
N LEU A 183 -3.20 7.31 3.26
CA LEU A 183 -3.29 8.70 2.78
C LEU A 183 -3.81 9.65 3.87
N LYS A 184 -4.82 9.22 4.65
CA LYS A 184 -5.30 9.96 5.83
C LYS A 184 -4.16 10.25 6.80
N ARG A 185 -3.32 9.26 7.09
CA ARG A 185 -2.17 9.43 8.00
C ARG A 185 -1.13 10.41 7.44
N ALA A 186 -0.85 10.34 6.13
CA ALA A 186 0.03 11.30 5.47
C ALA A 186 -0.54 12.72 5.60
N ASP A 187 -1.85 12.86 5.39
CA ASP A 187 -2.55 14.13 5.50
C ASP A 187 -2.49 14.73 6.90
N GLU A 188 -2.89 13.95 7.90
CA GLU A 188 -2.89 14.34 9.33
C GLU A 188 -1.50 14.72 9.82
N SER A 189 -0.45 14.08 9.30
CA SER A 189 0.94 14.42 9.64
C SER A 189 1.50 15.59 8.84
N GLY A 190 0.80 16.08 7.81
CA GLY A 190 1.33 17.08 6.90
C GLY A 190 2.57 16.62 6.12
N SER A 191 2.82 15.30 6.05
CA SER A 191 4.08 14.77 5.51
C SER A 191 4.02 14.55 4.00
N TYR A 192 4.58 15.52 3.25
CA TYR A 192 4.72 15.39 1.80
C TYR A 192 5.66 14.25 1.39
N ASN A 193 6.68 13.95 2.20
CA ASN A 193 7.57 12.80 1.98
C ASN A 193 6.81 11.48 2.05
N MET A 194 5.88 11.34 3.02
CA MET A 194 5.02 10.16 3.10
C MET A 194 4.14 10.02 1.85
N LEU A 195 3.60 11.13 1.34
CA LEU A 195 2.81 11.14 0.11
C LEU A 195 3.63 10.76 -1.13
N ARG A 196 4.86 11.28 -1.26
CA ARG A 196 5.82 10.86 -2.31
C ARG A 196 6.14 9.38 -2.22
N ASN A 197 6.38 8.85 -1.01
CA ASN A 197 6.67 7.44 -0.80
C ASN A 197 5.48 6.55 -1.21
N ILE A 198 4.25 6.93 -0.89
CA ILE A 198 3.03 6.24 -1.34
C ILE A 198 2.95 6.25 -2.88
N SER A 199 3.12 7.42 -3.48
CA SER A 199 3.13 7.61 -4.95
C SER A 199 4.16 6.72 -5.63
N ASN A 200 5.40 6.75 -5.16
CA ASN A 200 6.53 6.00 -5.74
C ASN A 200 6.35 4.50 -5.57
N ASN A 201 5.97 4.05 -4.37
CA ASN A 201 5.79 2.64 -4.12
C ASN A 201 4.61 2.08 -4.91
N ARG A 202 3.51 2.81 -5.02
CA ARG A 202 2.36 2.38 -5.81
C ARG A 202 2.61 2.52 -7.30
N GLY A 203 3.44 3.47 -7.76
CA GLY A 203 3.56 3.80 -9.18
C GLY A 203 2.29 4.48 -9.71
N THR A 204 1.80 5.47 -8.98
CA THR A 204 0.70 6.36 -9.35
C THR A 204 1.09 7.77 -8.95
N SER A 205 0.91 8.76 -9.83
CA SER A 205 1.19 10.16 -9.51
C SER A 205 0.39 10.67 -8.31
N ILE A 206 0.97 11.58 -7.54
CA ILE A 206 0.34 12.23 -6.39
C ILE A 206 -1.01 12.88 -6.76
N SER A 207 -1.10 13.56 -7.89
CA SER A 207 -2.35 14.21 -8.36
C SER A 207 -3.49 13.20 -8.47
N VAL A 208 -3.25 12.07 -9.14
CA VAL A 208 -4.22 10.96 -9.28
C VAL A 208 -4.60 10.40 -7.90
N LEU A 209 -3.64 10.17 -7.01
CA LEU A 209 -3.92 9.71 -5.63
C LEU A 209 -4.82 10.68 -4.86
N LEU A 210 -4.54 11.98 -4.93
CA LEU A 210 -5.34 12.99 -4.25
C LEU A 210 -6.72 13.13 -4.90
N SER A 211 -6.84 12.91 -6.21
CA SER A 211 -8.11 12.99 -6.95
C SER A 211 -9.04 11.80 -6.67
N GLU A 212 -8.51 10.58 -6.61
CA GLU A 212 -9.30 9.34 -6.55
C GLU A 212 -9.77 8.98 -5.13
N TYR A 213 -9.04 9.41 -4.10
CA TYR A 213 -9.26 8.94 -2.73
C TYR A 213 -9.86 10.03 -1.84
N ASP A 214 -11.12 9.83 -1.42
CA ASP A 214 -11.72 10.57 -0.30
C ASP A 214 -11.38 9.89 1.04
N VAL A 215 -10.76 10.67 1.93
CA VAL A 215 -10.27 10.26 3.27
C VAL A 215 -11.20 10.71 4.41
N SER A 216 -12.34 11.35 4.11
CA SER A 216 -13.31 11.81 5.10
C SER A 216 -13.87 10.68 5.98
N ASN A 217 -14.07 9.48 5.41
CA ASN A 217 -14.71 8.34 6.07
C ASN A 217 -13.78 7.46 6.94
N VAL A 218 -12.59 7.93 7.27
CA VAL A 218 -11.66 7.25 8.21
C VAL A 218 -11.91 7.76 9.63
N LYS A 219 -12.04 6.83 10.59
CA LYS A 219 -12.23 7.20 12.00
C LYS A 219 -11.15 8.18 12.48
N PRO A 220 -11.50 9.18 13.30
CA PRO A 220 -10.51 10.04 13.92
C PRO A 220 -9.62 9.22 14.89
N PRO A 221 -8.33 9.56 15.04
CA PRO A 221 -7.47 8.92 16.02
C PRO A 221 -8.00 9.13 17.44
N SER A 222 -7.94 8.08 18.27
CA SER A 222 -8.43 8.09 19.66
C SER A 222 -7.44 8.69 20.67
N THR A 223 -6.29 9.20 20.23
CA THR A 223 -5.28 9.86 21.09
C THR A 223 -4.42 10.78 20.23
N GLU A 224 -4.09 11.96 20.76
CA GLU A 224 -3.20 12.94 20.13
C GLU A 224 -1.85 12.31 19.75
N ILE A 225 -1.36 12.69 18.58
CA ILE A 225 -0.22 12.06 17.91
C ILE A 225 1.08 12.54 18.58
N THR A 226 1.70 11.71 19.41
CA THR A 226 3.13 11.86 19.73
C THR A 226 3.96 11.37 18.54
N GLN A 227 5.01 12.11 18.18
CA GLN A 227 5.85 11.82 17.02
C GLN A 227 6.58 10.47 17.19
N GLU A 228 6.07 9.39 16.57
CA GLU A 228 6.78 8.10 16.50
C GLU A 228 7.80 8.10 15.34
N GLN A 229 9.03 7.71 15.66
CA GLN A 229 10.12 7.47 14.72
C GLN A 229 9.72 6.47 13.62
N THR A 230 9.80 6.92 12.36
CA THR A 230 9.65 6.06 11.18
C THR A 230 10.81 5.07 11.10
N GLN A 231 10.50 3.78 11.12
CA GLN A 231 11.45 2.77 10.64
C GLN A 231 11.58 2.93 9.11
N ASP A 232 12.71 3.44 8.67
CA ASP A 232 13.01 3.72 7.27
C ASP A 232 13.09 2.44 6.43
N VAL A 233 12.25 2.37 5.41
CA VAL A 233 12.45 1.48 4.27
C VAL A 233 13.38 2.21 3.32
N LYS A 234 14.68 1.86 3.34
CA LYS A 234 15.65 2.42 2.37
C LYS A 234 15.27 1.96 0.96
N GLN A 235 15.07 2.92 0.06
CA GLN A 235 14.84 2.70 -1.36
C GLN A 235 16.14 3.03 -2.10
N GLU A 236 16.70 2.06 -2.83
CA GLU A 236 17.70 2.33 -3.87
C GLU A 236 16.94 2.57 -5.17
N VAL A 237 17.13 3.75 -5.76
CA VAL A 237 16.66 4.05 -7.12
C VAL A 237 17.90 3.99 -8.00
N GLU A 238 18.02 2.92 -8.79
CA GLU A 238 18.93 2.95 -9.94
C GLU A 238 18.23 3.75 -11.03
N VAL A 239 18.79 4.92 -11.32
CA VAL A 239 18.45 5.70 -12.51
C VAL A 239 19.48 5.29 -13.55
N GLU A 240 19.08 4.46 -14.52
CA GLU A 240 19.91 4.26 -15.71
C GLU A 240 20.02 5.61 -16.44
N SER A 241 21.26 5.99 -16.73
CA SER A 241 21.65 7.22 -17.43
C SER A 241 21.50 7.06 -18.93
#